data_AF-A0A3A5S5C4-F1
#
_entry.id   AF-A0A3A5S5C4-F1
#
_cell.length_a   1.000
_cell.length_b   1.000
_cell.length_c   1.000
_cell.angle_alpha   90.00
_cell.angle_beta   90.00
_cell.angle_gamma   90.00
#
_symmetry.space_group_name_H-M   'P 1'
#
loop_
_entity.id
_entity.type
_entity.pdbx_description
1 polymer ?
#
loop_
_entity_poly.entity_id
_entity_poly.type
_entity_poly.pdbx_seq_one_letter_code
_entity_poly.pdbx_strand_id
1 'polypeptide(L)'
;MAKKKKQQGHYCRICSEYKANEQFSGKGHSRHICKECRSLPDDVKADMVRCNEVERAVFKCPMSRQDWELLEKYAKKYKDKESGQFAQDMLDMKRGNQTPDEDMEEDDVLIEGIYEEETIPFAELEDDIRYQLEELLADNINEFMIHKNYIPEGKELKDINEWVMKETRDTFFIKVIPDAAYDSLVEETINRLVKEWKEDGFEIKTYSASLVVMETERLLIRRITRKDMDALLAIMGKPEVMYAWEHGFTKKDVRKWINRQLIRYRKDGFGYFAVILKESGALIGQAGLMNSTLNGNETVELGYILDNTYWHNGYGTEAARACLEYAFGELELKTVCCSIRPENVASIRVVERLGMTLCDNHTIIYNEKEMPHQIYVATNSKSYIL
;
A
#
# COMPACT_ATOMS: atom_id res chain seq x y z
N MET A 1 22.20 34.92 -15.44
CA MET A 1 22.98 34.37 -14.31
C MET A 1 22.32 33.08 -13.85
N ALA A 2 23.04 31.97 -13.79
CA ALA A 2 22.49 30.66 -13.44
C ALA A 2 22.06 30.63 -11.97
N LYS A 3 20.75 30.53 -11.68
CA LYS A 3 20.28 30.11 -10.36
C LYS A 3 20.66 28.64 -10.19
N LYS A 4 21.67 28.36 -9.37
CA LYS A 4 22.02 27.00 -8.93
C LYS A 4 20.76 26.32 -8.38
N LYS A 5 20.38 25.17 -8.95
CA LYS A 5 19.42 24.23 -8.33
C LYS A 5 19.92 23.91 -6.92
N LYS A 6 19.16 24.24 -5.88
CA LYS A 6 19.39 23.68 -4.54
C LYS A 6 18.94 22.21 -4.60
N GLN A 7 19.86 21.29 -4.35
CA GLN A 7 19.54 19.86 -4.19
C GLN A 7 18.52 19.71 -3.07
N GLN A 8 17.36 19.12 -3.38
CA GLN A 8 16.36 18.72 -2.37
C GLN A 8 17.00 17.67 -1.46
N GLY A 9 16.79 17.84 -0.15
CA GLY A 9 17.24 16.90 0.88
C GLY A 9 16.16 15.89 1.26
N HIS A 10 16.48 14.93 2.13
CA HIS A 10 15.49 14.03 2.74
C HIS A 10 15.07 14.51 4.13
N TYR A 11 13.81 14.24 4.48
CA TYR A 11 13.26 14.51 5.80
C TYR A 11 13.77 13.52 6.85
N CYS A 12 14.21 14.03 8.00
CA CYS A 12 14.58 13.23 9.16
C CYS A 12 13.44 13.20 10.19
N ARG A 13 12.92 12.01 10.51
CA ARG A 13 11.80 11.83 11.46
C ARG A 13 12.13 12.09 12.94
N ILE A 14 13.41 12.27 13.26
CA ILE A 14 13.86 12.50 14.64
C ILE A 14 13.98 14.01 14.91
N CYS A 15 14.67 14.75 14.04
CA CYS A 15 14.83 16.20 14.20
C CYS A 15 13.81 17.03 13.42
N SER A 16 12.91 16.40 12.65
CA SER A 16 11.90 17.08 11.83
C SER A 16 12.44 18.09 10.81
N GLU A 17 13.68 17.92 10.37
CA GLU A 17 14.32 18.80 9.39
C GLU A 17 14.61 18.07 8.08
N TYR A 18 14.53 18.81 6.98
CA TYR A 18 15.05 18.40 5.67
C TYR A 18 16.58 18.59 5.63
N LYS A 19 17.32 17.51 5.37
CA LYS A 19 18.78 17.51 5.30
C LYS A 19 19.25 16.99 3.94
N ALA A 20 20.36 17.54 3.42
CA ALA A 20 20.94 17.07 2.16
C ALA A 20 21.21 15.54 2.16
N ASN A 21 21.14 14.89 1.01
CA ASN A 21 21.22 13.42 0.89
C ASN A 21 22.49 12.83 1.50
N GLU A 22 23.60 13.58 1.46
CA GLU A 22 24.88 13.24 2.06
C GLU A 22 24.81 13.09 3.60
N GLN A 23 23.79 13.68 4.24
CA GLN A 23 23.53 13.59 5.67
C GLN A 23 22.81 12.29 6.07
N PHE A 24 22.51 11.39 5.13
CA PHE A 24 21.91 10.09 5.41
C PHE A 24 22.87 8.95 5.03
N SER A 25 22.79 7.85 5.77
CA SER A 25 23.50 6.60 5.43
C SER A 25 22.55 5.66 4.68
N GLY A 26 23.01 4.61 4.00
CA GLY A 26 22.10 3.67 3.29
C GLY A 26 20.96 3.13 4.17
N LYS A 27 21.26 2.72 5.42
CA LYS A 27 20.24 2.34 6.43
C LYS A 27 19.51 3.54 7.09
N GLY A 28 20.06 4.75 6.95
CA GLY A 28 19.46 5.99 7.45
C GLY A 28 18.38 6.52 6.52
N HIS A 29 18.57 6.38 5.20
CA HIS A 29 17.56 6.65 4.18
C HIS A 29 16.32 5.79 4.38
N SER A 30 16.48 4.46 4.49
CA SER A 30 15.34 3.55 4.72
C SER A 30 14.61 3.74 6.04
N ARG A 31 15.21 4.46 6.99
CA ARG A 31 14.63 4.74 8.32
C ARG A 31 14.20 6.19 8.47
N HIS A 32 14.47 7.06 7.49
CA HIS A 32 14.33 8.51 7.59
C HIS A 32 15.04 9.09 8.82
N ILE A 33 16.26 8.64 9.09
CA ILE A 33 17.09 9.13 10.21
C ILE A 33 18.43 9.61 9.65
N CYS A 34 18.71 10.91 9.79
CA CYS A 34 19.99 11.49 9.39
C CYS A 34 21.15 10.93 10.25
N LYS A 35 22.38 11.07 9.78
CA LYS A 35 23.59 10.57 10.44
C LYS A 35 23.76 11.17 11.84
N GLU A 36 23.47 12.46 11.99
CA GLU A 36 23.50 13.17 13.27
C GLU A 36 22.51 12.53 14.26
N CYS A 37 21.23 12.49 13.90
CA CYS A 37 20.22 11.85 14.75
C CYS A 37 20.49 10.37 15.00
N ARG A 38 21.13 9.65 14.07
CA ARG A 38 21.48 8.24 14.28
C ARG A 38 22.55 8.06 15.36
N SER A 39 23.45 9.03 15.52
CA SER A 39 24.54 9.01 16.50
C SER A 39 24.10 9.36 17.92
N LEU A 40 22.90 9.95 18.09
CA LEU A 40 22.38 10.34 19.39
C LEU A 40 21.99 9.12 20.26
N PRO A 41 22.06 9.24 21.60
CA PRO A 41 21.53 8.26 22.53
C PRO A 41 20.02 7.98 22.32
N ASP A 42 19.57 6.76 22.61
CA ASP A 42 18.18 6.34 22.39
C ASP A 42 17.18 7.14 23.24
N ASP A 43 17.55 7.56 24.45
CA ASP A 43 16.70 8.37 25.32
C ASP A 43 16.51 9.79 24.78
N VAL A 44 17.56 10.39 24.20
CA VAL A 44 17.52 11.71 23.54
C VAL A 44 16.66 11.64 22.28
N LYS A 45 16.86 10.65 21.42
CA LYS A 45 16.05 10.47 20.20
C LYS A 45 14.57 10.28 20.53
N ALA A 46 14.27 9.51 21.58
CA ALA A 46 12.91 9.31 22.03
C ALA A 46 12.29 10.61 22.56
N ASP A 47 13.09 11.50 23.16
CA ASP A 47 12.62 12.81 23.63
C ASP A 47 12.30 13.77 22.48
N MET A 48 13.18 13.86 21.50
CA MET A 48 12.96 14.66 20.29
C MET A 48 11.69 14.21 19.54
N VAL A 49 11.47 12.89 19.42
CA VAL A 49 10.23 12.37 18.82
C VAL A 49 8.99 12.82 19.60
N ARG A 50 9.05 12.83 20.93
CA ARG A 50 7.94 13.34 21.76
C ARG A 50 7.73 14.84 21.56
N CYS A 51 8.77 15.66 21.41
CA CYS A 51 8.62 17.08 21.08
C CYS A 51 7.87 17.26 19.76
N ASN A 52 8.19 16.48 18.73
CA ASN A 52 7.48 16.50 17.45
C ASN A 52 6.01 16.10 17.59
N GLU A 53 5.70 15.16 18.48
CA GLU A 53 4.32 14.76 18.78
C GLU A 53 3.53 15.87 19.50
N VAL A 54 4.18 16.60 20.42
CA VAL A 54 3.60 17.78 21.09
C VAL A 54 3.30 18.87 20.06
N GLU A 55 4.27 19.19 19.20
CA GLU A 55 4.11 20.20 18.14
C GLU A 55 2.91 19.89 17.25
N ARG A 56 2.84 18.67 16.71
CA ARG A 56 1.72 18.20 15.86
C ARG A 56 0.38 18.22 16.57
N ALA A 57 0.35 17.99 17.88
CA ALA A 57 -0.89 18.00 18.66
C ALA A 57 -1.42 19.43 18.86
N VAL A 58 -0.52 20.39 19.12
CA VAL A 58 -0.88 21.77 19.49
C VAL A 58 -1.35 22.62 18.32
N PHE A 59 -0.84 22.34 17.11
CA PHE A 59 -1.22 23.05 15.89
C PHE A 59 -2.57 22.60 15.29
N LYS A 60 -3.26 21.60 15.87
CA LYS A 60 -4.62 21.22 15.45
C LYS A 60 -5.66 22.15 16.06
N CYS A 61 -6.61 22.63 15.25
CA CYS A 61 -7.77 23.39 15.72
C CYS A 61 -9.10 22.80 15.19
N PRO A 62 -10.02 22.32 16.07
CA PRO A 62 -9.86 22.17 17.52
C PRO A 62 -8.97 20.96 17.87
N MET A 63 -8.20 21.08 18.96
CA MET A 63 -7.44 19.94 19.50
C MET A 63 -8.39 18.82 19.94
N SER A 64 -8.09 17.58 19.54
CA SER A 64 -8.90 16.43 19.95
C SER A 64 -8.69 16.12 21.44
N ARG A 65 -9.64 15.40 22.05
CA ARG A 65 -9.49 14.92 23.43
C ARG A 65 -8.21 14.09 23.63
N GLN A 66 -7.81 13.32 22.62
CA GLN A 66 -6.59 12.50 22.67
C GLN A 66 -5.33 13.37 22.65
N ASP A 67 -5.34 14.49 21.92
CA ASP A 67 -4.23 15.44 21.87
C ASP A 67 -4.06 16.14 23.24
N TRP A 68 -5.17 16.52 23.89
CA TRP A 68 -5.15 17.05 25.26
C TRP A 68 -4.60 16.03 26.28
N GLU A 69 -5.08 14.79 26.24
CA GLU A 69 -4.62 13.71 27.12
C GLU A 69 -3.13 13.38 26.89
N LEU A 70 -2.64 13.50 25.65
CA LEU A 70 -1.24 13.33 25.30
C LEU A 70 -0.37 14.40 25.97
N LEU A 71 -0.73 15.67 25.85
CA LEU A 71 0.00 16.77 26.47
C LEU A 71 0.05 16.63 28.00
N GLU A 72 -1.08 16.35 28.65
CA GLU A 72 -1.13 16.17 30.10
C GLU A 72 -0.25 14.99 30.56
N LYS A 73 -0.27 13.89 29.81
CA LYS A 73 0.57 12.73 30.07
C LYS A 73 2.05 13.09 29.95
N TYR A 74 2.43 13.86 28.93
CA TYR A 74 3.84 14.21 28.69
C TYR A 74 4.34 15.20 29.74
N ALA A 75 3.57 16.25 30.00
CA ALA A 75 3.83 17.22 31.07
C ALA A 75 3.98 16.55 32.44
N LYS A 76 3.19 15.50 32.75
CA LYS A 76 3.30 14.80 34.03
C LYS A 76 4.46 13.81 34.10
N LYS A 77 4.66 13.03 33.03
CA LYS A 77 5.58 11.87 33.03
C LYS A 77 7.03 12.24 32.70
N TYR A 78 7.24 13.30 31.93
CA TYR A 78 8.55 13.67 31.37
C TYR A 78 8.99 15.07 31.83
N LYS A 79 8.66 15.48 33.06
CA LYS A 79 8.95 16.82 33.61
C LYS A 79 10.41 17.25 33.49
N ASP A 80 11.33 16.31 33.68
CA ASP A 80 12.78 16.56 33.63
C ASP A 80 13.36 16.49 32.20
N LYS A 81 12.50 16.44 31.19
CA LYS A 81 12.85 16.32 29.77
C LYS A 81 12.20 17.45 28.97
N GLU A 82 12.78 17.77 27.82
CA GLU A 82 12.36 18.90 26.98
C GLU A 82 10.91 18.72 26.51
N SER A 83 10.55 17.49 26.11
CA SER A 83 9.18 17.18 25.67
C SER A 83 8.11 17.39 26.75
N GLY A 84 8.44 17.20 28.03
CA GLY A 84 7.50 17.43 29.12
C GLY A 84 7.34 18.90 29.48
N GLN A 85 8.43 19.68 29.42
CA GLN A 85 8.39 21.13 29.59
C GLN A 85 7.60 21.79 28.46
N PHE A 86 7.92 21.43 27.21
CA PHE A 86 7.19 21.94 26.04
C PHE A 86 5.69 21.59 26.08
N ALA A 87 5.34 20.36 26.48
CA ALA A 87 3.93 20.00 26.66
C ALA A 87 3.22 20.82 27.74
N GLN A 88 3.92 21.15 28.84
CA GLN A 88 3.38 21.97 29.91
C GLN A 88 3.16 23.42 29.47
N ASP A 89 4.15 24.02 28.79
CA ASP A 89 4.06 25.39 28.26
C ASP A 89 2.87 25.55 27.30
N MET A 90 2.67 24.56 26.42
CA MET A 90 1.56 24.57 25.47
C MET A 90 0.20 24.36 26.16
N LEU A 91 0.13 23.56 27.24
CA LEU A 91 -1.08 23.46 28.06
C LEU A 91 -1.41 24.78 28.76
N ASP A 92 -0.40 25.46 29.30
CA ASP A 92 -0.59 26.72 30.02
C ASP A 92 -1.03 27.84 29.06
N MET A 93 -0.43 27.90 27.86
CA MET A 93 -0.86 28.80 26.78
C MET A 93 -2.32 28.53 26.37
N LYS A 94 -2.67 27.27 26.09
CA LYS A 94 -4.02 26.91 25.62
C LYS A 94 -5.10 26.98 26.71
N ARG A 95 -4.72 26.95 27.99
CA ARG A 95 -5.64 27.11 29.15
C ARG A 95 -5.77 28.57 29.61
N GLY A 96 -5.00 29.49 29.05
CA GLY A 96 -5.00 30.91 29.44
C GLY A 96 -4.31 31.17 30.79
N ASN A 97 -3.31 30.37 31.18
CA ASN A 97 -2.62 30.47 32.47
C ASN A 97 -1.35 31.35 32.44
N GLN A 98 -1.11 32.14 31.39
CA GLN A 98 -0.02 33.11 31.41
C GLN A 98 -0.42 34.33 32.27
N THR A 99 0.40 34.65 33.27
CA THR A 99 0.44 36.01 33.83
C THR A 99 0.75 36.97 32.67
N PRO A 100 -0.02 38.04 32.46
CA PRO A 100 0.22 38.97 31.37
C PRO A 100 1.64 39.55 31.50
N ASP A 101 2.44 39.47 30.44
CA ASP A 101 3.58 40.37 30.29
C ASP A 101 3.03 41.79 30.20
N GLU A 102 3.58 42.72 30.98
CA GLU A 102 3.11 44.12 31.12
C GLU A 102 3.26 44.96 29.82
N ASP A 103 3.64 44.36 28.69
CA ASP A 103 3.93 45.05 27.42
C ASP A 103 3.07 44.60 26.22
N MET A 104 2.00 43.82 26.41
CA MET A 104 1.00 43.57 25.35
C MET A 104 -0.39 44.04 25.75
N GLU A 105 -0.59 45.36 25.74
CA GLU A 105 -1.91 45.94 25.52
C GLU A 105 -2.20 46.00 24.01
N GLU A 106 -3.43 45.60 23.66
CA GLU A 106 -4.11 45.76 22.36
C GLU A 106 -3.79 44.71 21.28
N ASP A 107 -4.56 43.61 21.26
CA ASP A 107 -5.45 43.30 20.10
C ASP A 107 -6.22 41.94 20.18
N ASP A 108 -6.61 41.46 21.37
CA ASP A 108 -7.58 40.36 21.48
C ASP A 108 -8.99 40.87 21.82
N VAL A 109 -9.58 41.63 20.89
CA VAL A 109 -11.03 41.72 20.82
C VAL A 109 -11.53 40.50 20.06
N LEU A 110 -12.08 39.54 20.82
CA LEU A 110 -12.90 38.44 20.32
C LEU A 110 -13.99 38.98 19.38
N ILE A 111 -13.74 38.94 18.06
CA ILE A 111 -14.78 39.08 17.05
C ILE A 111 -15.47 37.71 16.91
N GLU A 112 -16.40 37.43 17.83
CA GLU A 112 -17.47 36.46 17.57
C GLU A 112 -18.43 37.08 16.54
N GLY A 113 -18.14 36.85 15.25
CA GLY A 113 -18.97 37.35 14.17
C GLY A 113 -18.52 36.87 12.79
N ILE A 114 -19.01 35.69 12.38
CA ILE A 114 -19.21 35.26 10.99
C ILE A 114 -18.07 35.67 10.03
N TYR A 115 -16.95 34.93 10.03
CA TYR A 115 -16.17 34.83 8.80
C TYR A 115 -17.03 34.05 7.81
N GLU A 116 -17.64 34.73 6.83
CA GLU A 116 -18.12 34.04 5.65
C GLU A 116 -16.89 33.34 5.04
N GLU A 117 -16.85 32.00 5.03
CA GLU A 117 -15.78 31.24 4.38
C GLU A 117 -15.67 31.71 2.93
N GLU A 118 -14.66 32.53 2.64
CA GLU A 118 -14.45 33.04 1.30
C GLU A 118 -14.15 31.87 0.37
N THR A 119 -14.92 31.78 -0.72
CA THR A 119 -14.82 30.66 -1.65
C THR A 119 -14.11 31.14 -2.92
N ILE A 120 -12.91 30.62 -3.17
CA ILE A 120 -11.99 31.15 -4.18
C ILE A 120 -11.55 30.04 -5.15
N PRO A 121 -11.60 30.23 -6.48
CA PRO A 121 -10.99 29.32 -7.44
C PRO A 121 -9.46 29.22 -7.27
N PHE A 122 -8.88 28.04 -7.48
CA PHE A 122 -7.42 27.85 -7.35
C PHE A 122 -6.59 28.85 -8.21
N ALA A 123 -7.05 29.14 -9.43
CA ALA A 123 -6.40 30.10 -10.32
C ALA A 123 -6.39 31.54 -9.79
N GLU A 124 -7.25 31.86 -8.81
CA GLU A 124 -7.39 33.19 -8.22
C GLU A 124 -6.73 33.31 -6.84
N LEU A 125 -6.14 32.23 -6.31
CA LEU A 125 -5.41 32.26 -5.04
C LEU A 125 -4.22 33.22 -5.05
N GLU A 126 -3.99 33.85 -3.90
CA GLU A 126 -2.77 34.57 -3.61
C GLU A 126 -1.54 33.65 -3.72
N ASP A 127 -0.41 34.19 -4.17
CA ASP A 127 0.76 33.39 -4.54
C ASP A 127 1.37 32.63 -3.35
N ASP A 128 1.27 33.16 -2.14
CA ASP A 128 1.77 32.52 -0.91
C ASP A 128 0.88 31.35 -0.47
N ILE A 129 -0.45 31.51 -0.52
CA ILE A 129 -1.40 30.44 -0.24
C ILE A 129 -1.31 29.36 -1.31
N ARG A 130 -1.20 29.75 -2.59
CA ARG A 130 -0.97 28.84 -3.71
C ARG A 130 0.28 28.01 -3.49
N TYR A 131 1.41 28.65 -3.15
CA TYR A 131 2.67 27.96 -2.91
C TYR A 131 2.56 26.92 -1.77
N GLN A 132 1.93 27.27 -0.65
CA GLN A 132 1.73 26.33 0.47
C GLN A 132 0.83 25.15 0.07
N LEU A 133 -0.20 25.40 -0.74
CA LEU A 133 -1.07 24.35 -1.27
C LEU A 133 -0.29 23.42 -2.22
N GLU A 134 0.54 23.97 -3.10
CA GLU A 134 1.43 23.22 -4.00
C GLU A 134 2.40 22.31 -3.24
N GLU A 135 3.04 22.82 -2.19
CA GLU A 135 3.91 22.03 -1.32
C GLU A 135 3.14 20.90 -0.63
N LEU A 136 1.98 21.23 -0.07
CA LEU A 136 1.13 20.26 0.62
C LEU A 136 0.67 19.12 -0.30
N LEU A 137 0.30 19.45 -1.54
CA LEU A 137 -0.05 18.48 -2.57
C LEU A 137 1.14 17.58 -2.91
N ALA A 138 2.30 18.18 -3.15
CA ALA A 138 3.52 17.44 -3.49
C ALA A 138 3.93 16.47 -2.37
N ASP A 139 3.88 16.92 -1.11
CA ASP A 139 4.23 16.11 0.04
C ASP A 139 3.30 14.92 0.20
N ASN A 140 1.99 15.10 0.02
CA ASN A 140 1.02 14.01 0.15
C ASN A 140 1.12 12.98 -0.98
N ILE A 141 1.34 13.43 -2.22
CA ILE A 141 1.58 12.53 -3.35
C ILE A 141 2.89 11.76 -3.13
N ASN A 142 3.95 12.44 -2.71
CA ASN A 142 5.24 11.81 -2.45
C ASN A 142 5.15 10.81 -1.29
N GLU A 143 4.53 11.17 -0.16
CA GLU A 143 4.29 10.25 0.96
C GLU A 143 3.49 9.03 0.50
N PHE A 144 2.43 9.23 -0.30
CA PHE A 144 1.68 8.12 -0.85
C PHE A 144 2.59 7.18 -1.66
N MET A 145 3.38 7.73 -2.58
CA MET A 145 4.29 6.96 -3.42
C MET A 145 5.32 6.21 -2.55
N ILE A 146 5.88 6.83 -1.51
CA ILE A 146 6.82 6.19 -0.56
C ILE A 146 6.17 4.96 0.10
N HIS A 147 4.94 5.11 0.60
CA HIS A 147 4.29 4.06 1.37
C HIS A 147 3.68 2.96 0.49
N LYS A 148 3.24 3.31 -0.71
CA LYS A 148 2.49 2.41 -1.60
C LYS A 148 3.35 1.81 -2.71
N ASN A 149 4.48 2.43 -3.02
CA ASN A 149 5.39 2.05 -4.09
C ASN A 149 4.72 2.04 -5.48
N TYR A 150 3.77 2.96 -5.71
CA TYR A 150 3.16 3.24 -7.01
C TYR A 150 2.56 4.66 -7.06
N ILE A 151 2.34 5.15 -8.27
CA ILE A 151 1.73 6.46 -8.55
C ILE A 151 0.23 6.43 -8.16
N PRO A 152 -0.28 7.34 -7.32
CA PRO A 152 -1.70 7.38 -6.96
C PRO A 152 -2.56 7.65 -8.20
N GLU A 153 -3.72 6.97 -8.29
CA GLU A 153 -4.64 7.11 -9.41
C GLU A 153 -6.12 7.11 -8.96
N GLY A 154 -7.00 7.79 -9.71
CA GLY A 154 -8.45 7.72 -9.50
C GLY A 154 -8.91 8.08 -8.09
N LYS A 155 -9.42 7.10 -7.32
CA LYS A 155 -9.93 7.35 -5.96
C LYS A 155 -8.83 7.83 -5.01
N GLU A 156 -7.60 7.36 -5.18
CA GLU A 156 -6.48 7.73 -4.31
C GLU A 156 -6.09 9.19 -4.50
N LEU A 157 -6.00 9.66 -5.75
CA LEU A 157 -5.82 11.08 -6.05
C LEU A 157 -6.99 11.92 -5.54
N LYS A 158 -8.23 11.43 -5.69
CA LYS A 158 -9.41 12.12 -5.15
C LYS A 158 -9.35 12.27 -3.63
N ASP A 159 -8.99 11.20 -2.92
CA ASP A 159 -8.84 11.21 -1.46
C ASP A 159 -7.71 12.17 -1.03
N ILE A 160 -6.58 12.20 -1.75
CA ILE A 160 -5.47 13.14 -1.52
C ILE A 160 -5.92 14.59 -1.74
N ASN A 161 -6.57 14.88 -2.87
CA ASN A 161 -7.03 16.22 -3.20
C ASN A 161 -8.08 16.72 -2.19
N GLU A 162 -9.03 15.86 -1.78
CA GLU A 162 -10.01 16.20 -0.75
C GLU A 162 -9.33 16.53 0.59
N TRP A 163 -8.27 15.81 0.95
CA TRP A 163 -7.49 16.10 2.15
C TRP A 163 -6.73 17.41 2.04
N VAL A 164 -6.03 17.67 0.92
CA VAL A 164 -5.31 18.92 0.67
C VAL A 164 -6.25 20.13 0.76
N MET A 165 -7.42 20.05 0.11
CA MET A 165 -8.42 21.12 0.12
C MET A 165 -8.98 21.39 1.53
N LYS A 166 -9.18 20.32 2.31
CA LYS A 166 -9.62 20.43 3.70
C LYS A 166 -8.55 21.10 4.56
N GLU A 167 -7.29 20.68 4.44
CA GLU A 167 -6.19 21.22 5.24
C GLU A 167 -5.91 22.69 4.90
N THR A 168 -5.98 23.07 3.61
CA THR A 168 -5.91 24.48 3.20
C THR A 168 -7.05 25.29 3.82
N ARG A 169 -8.27 24.77 3.83
CA ARG A 169 -9.39 25.45 4.48
C ARG A 169 -9.16 25.63 5.98
N ASP A 170 -8.75 24.57 6.66
CA ASP A 170 -8.56 24.58 8.11
C ASP A 170 -7.39 25.52 8.50
N THR A 171 -6.40 25.72 7.62
CA THR A 171 -5.23 26.57 7.85
C THR A 171 -5.47 28.04 7.52
N PHE A 172 -6.10 28.32 6.37
CA PHE A 172 -6.23 29.68 5.83
C PHE A 172 -7.65 30.25 5.93
N PHE A 173 -8.60 29.47 6.46
CA PHE A 173 -10.02 29.84 6.55
C PHE A 173 -10.68 30.18 5.20
N ILE A 174 -10.10 29.72 4.09
CA ILE A 174 -10.65 29.87 2.74
C ILE A 174 -11.12 28.54 2.16
N LYS A 175 -12.20 28.57 1.38
CA LYS A 175 -12.69 27.41 0.66
C LYS A 175 -12.20 27.45 -0.78
N VAL A 176 -11.12 26.73 -1.05
CA VAL A 176 -10.58 26.61 -2.42
C VAL A 176 -11.50 25.73 -3.28
N ILE A 177 -11.83 26.20 -4.48
CA ILE A 177 -12.48 25.41 -5.53
C ILE A 177 -11.42 24.93 -6.52
N PRO A 178 -11.22 23.61 -6.67
CA PRO A 178 -10.38 23.05 -7.74
C PRO A 178 -10.93 23.45 -9.11
N ASP A 179 -10.06 24.01 -9.95
CA ASP A 179 -10.35 24.35 -11.34
C ASP A 179 -9.32 23.70 -12.29
N ALA A 180 -9.37 24.04 -13.57
CA ALA A 180 -8.47 23.48 -14.57
C ALA A 180 -6.98 23.77 -14.30
N ALA A 181 -6.66 24.86 -13.59
CA ALA A 181 -5.29 25.17 -13.20
C ALA A 181 -4.83 24.23 -12.08
N TYR A 182 -5.72 23.89 -11.14
CA TYR A 182 -5.43 22.88 -10.13
C TYR A 182 -5.24 21.48 -10.74
N ASP A 183 -6.09 21.09 -11.70
CA ASP A 183 -5.93 19.80 -12.38
C ASP A 183 -4.57 19.72 -13.10
N SER A 184 -4.15 20.81 -13.75
CA SER A 184 -2.84 20.92 -14.40
C SER A 184 -1.70 20.81 -13.38
N LEU A 185 -1.83 21.48 -12.23
CA LEU A 185 -0.86 21.39 -11.14
C LEU A 185 -0.68 19.96 -10.63
N VAL A 186 -1.79 19.20 -10.47
CA VAL A 186 -1.73 17.80 -10.03
C VAL A 186 -0.92 16.96 -11.01
N GLU A 187 -1.19 17.09 -12.31
CA GLU A 187 -0.44 16.37 -13.35
C GLU A 187 1.04 16.75 -13.38
N GLU A 188 1.35 18.05 -13.32
CA GLU A 188 2.72 18.56 -13.29
C GLU A 188 3.49 18.08 -12.05
N THR A 189 2.83 18.07 -10.89
CA THR A 189 3.40 17.60 -9.62
C THR A 189 3.73 16.11 -9.69
N ILE A 190 2.81 15.28 -10.18
CA ILE A 190 3.06 13.85 -10.39
C ILE A 190 4.23 13.64 -11.35
N ASN A 191 4.23 14.33 -12.50
CA ASN A 191 5.28 14.21 -13.51
C ASN A 191 6.66 14.62 -12.96
N ARG A 192 6.70 15.68 -12.15
CA ARG A 192 7.91 16.15 -11.48
C ARG A 192 8.42 15.12 -10.48
N LEU A 193 7.57 14.63 -9.57
CA LEU A 193 7.93 13.62 -8.57
C LEU A 193 8.40 12.32 -9.23
N VAL A 194 7.70 11.87 -10.27
CA VAL A 194 8.06 10.69 -11.05
C VAL A 194 9.43 10.85 -11.71
N LYS A 195 9.78 12.05 -12.17
CA LYS A 195 11.10 12.33 -12.72
C LYS A 195 12.18 12.31 -11.64
N GLU A 196 11.94 12.95 -10.51
CA GLU A 196 12.86 12.98 -9.35
C GLU A 196 13.17 11.56 -8.85
N TRP A 197 12.14 10.73 -8.67
CA TRP A 197 12.30 9.33 -8.27
C TRP A 197 13.10 8.48 -9.27
N LYS A 198 12.92 8.70 -10.58
CA LYS A 198 13.71 8.02 -11.61
C LYS A 198 15.18 8.44 -11.55
N GLU A 199 15.45 9.71 -11.32
CA GLU A 199 16.82 10.24 -11.16
C GLU A 199 17.51 9.63 -9.93
N ASP A 200 16.74 9.35 -8.87
CA ASP A 200 17.21 8.69 -7.65
C ASP A 200 17.30 7.15 -7.75
N GLY A 201 16.95 6.57 -8.91
CA GLY A 201 17.05 5.14 -9.17
C GLY A 201 15.91 4.29 -8.58
N PHE A 202 14.81 4.90 -8.17
CA PHE A 202 13.62 4.16 -7.73
C PHE A 202 12.86 3.55 -8.91
N GLU A 203 12.33 2.35 -8.69
CA GLU A 203 11.40 1.72 -9.62
C GLU A 203 10.01 2.34 -9.45
N ILE A 204 9.49 2.99 -10.50
CA ILE A 204 8.18 3.64 -10.45
C ILE A 204 7.15 2.78 -11.16
N LYS A 205 6.10 2.42 -10.43
CA LYS A 205 5.01 1.60 -10.93
C LYS A 205 3.74 2.45 -11.02
N THR A 206 2.96 2.25 -12.07
CA THR A 206 1.54 2.60 -12.05
C THR A 206 0.82 1.67 -11.08
N TYR A 207 -0.42 2.00 -10.69
CA TYR A 207 -1.21 1.06 -9.88
C TYR A 207 -1.35 -0.30 -10.57
N SER A 208 -1.58 -0.31 -11.89
CA SER A 208 -1.66 -1.56 -12.64
C SER A 208 -0.35 -2.35 -12.62
N ALA A 209 0.79 -1.67 -12.77
CA ALA A 209 2.10 -2.33 -12.75
C ALA A 209 2.47 -2.86 -11.35
N SER A 210 2.03 -2.19 -10.28
CA SER A 210 2.31 -2.64 -8.90
C SER A 210 1.53 -3.90 -8.50
N LEU A 211 0.47 -4.23 -9.25
CA LEU A 211 -0.26 -5.48 -9.09
C LEU A 211 0.44 -6.67 -9.75
N VAL A 212 1.34 -6.43 -10.71
CA VAL A 212 2.02 -7.50 -11.46
C VAL A 212 2.94 -8.27 -10.54
N VAL A 213 2.80 -9.60 -10.56
CA VAL A 213 3.59 -10.52 -9.73
C VAL A 213 4.55 -11.31 -10.60
N MET A 214 4.09 -11.77 -11.76
CA MET A 214 4.89 -12.54 -12.70
C MET A 214 4.52 -12.19 -14.13
N GLU A 215 5.47 -12.34 -15.03
CA GLU A 215 5.27 -12.23 -16.47
C GLU A 215 5.87 -13.43 -17.19
N THR A 216 5.16 -13.90 -18.20
CA THR A 216 5.64 -14.93 -19.12
C THR A 216 5.64 -14.36 -20.54
N GLU A 217 5.99 -15.20 -21.51
CA GLU A 217 5.92 -14.84 -22.94
C GLU A 217 4.53 -14.33 -23.32
N ARG A 218 3.46 -15.01 -22.88
CA ARG A 218 2.08 -14.72 -23.33
C ARG A 218 1.16 -14.19 -22.23
N LEU A 219 1.55 -14.33 -20.96
CA LEU A 219 0.67 -14.03 -19.82
C LEU A 219 1.26 -12.93 -18.93
N LEU A 220 0.37 -12.08 -18.44
CA LEU A 220 0.62 -11.15 -17.35
C LEU A 220 -0.15 -11.68 -16.13
N ILE A 221 0.56 -12.03 -15.06
CA ILE A 221 -0.03 -12.61 -13.85
C ILE A 221 0.04 -11.57 -12.74
N ARG A 222 -1.13 -11.08 -12.31
CA ARG A 222 -1.24 -9.95 -11.37
C ARG A 222 -2.21 -10.23 -10.23
N ARG A 223 -2.09 -9.50 -9.13
CA ARG A 223 -3.05 -9.53 -8.02
C ARG A 223 -4.48 -9.29 -8.52
N ILE A 224 -5.40 -10.09 -7.99
CA ILE A 224 -6.84 -9.93 -8.20
C ILE A 224 -7.29 -8.67 -7.47
N THR A 225 -8.12 -7.90 -8.15
CA THR A 225 -8.78 -6.71 -7.61
C THR A 225 -10.29 -6.91 -7.58
N ARG A 226 -11.00 -6.00 -6.91
CA ARG A 226 -12.47 -6.01 -6.94
C ARG A 226 -13.04 -5.71 -8.33
N LYS A 227 -12.27 -5.08 -9.22
CA LYS A 227 -12.67 -4.80 -10.61
C LYS A 227 -12.76 -6.08 -11.45
N ASP A 228 -12.10 -7.16 -11.02
CA ASP A 228 -12.11 -8.45 -11.73
C ASP A 228 -13.38 -9.28 -11.47
N MET A 229 -14.35 -8.75 -10.70
CA MET A 229 -15.56 -9.45 -10.28
C MET A 229 -16.35 -10.07 -11.44
N ASP A 230 -16.64 -9.28 -12.47
CA ASP A 230 -17.51 -9.72 -13.56
C ASP A 230 -16.79 -10.72 -14.47
N ALA A 231 -15.49 -10.51 -14.74
CA ALA A 231 -14.67 -11.45 -15.49
C ALA A 231 -14.53 -12.79 -14.76
N LEU A 232 -14.18 -12.79 -13.47
CA LEU A 232 -14.09 -14.01 -12.69
C LEU A 232 -15.44 -14.72 -12.55
N LEU A 233 -16.55 -13.99 -12.48
CA LEU A 233 -17.89 -14.58 -12.48
C LEU A 233 -18.22 -15.26 -13.81
N ALA A 234 -17.87 -14.66 -14.94
CA ALA A 234 -18.07 -15.27 -16.26
C ALA A 234 -17.30 -16.60 -16.42
N ILE A 235 -16.17 -16.75 -15.73
CA ILE A 235 -15.34 -17.96 -15.75
C ILE A 235 -15.82 -18.97 -14.71
N MET A 236 -15.82 -18.58 -13.44
CA MET A 236 -16.13 -19.48 -12.32
C MET A 236 -17.63 -19.78 -12.20
N GLY A 237 -18.49 -19.02 -12.86
CA GLY A 237 -19.93 -19.33 -12.94
C GLY A 237 -20.26 -20.52 -13.83
N LYS A 238 -19.34 -20.91 -14.73
CA LYS A 238 -19.51 -22.03 -15.67
C LYS A 238 -19.36 -23.38 -14.94
N PRO A 239 -20.40 -24.23 -14.87
CA PRO A 239 -20.28 -25.56 -14.27
C PRO A 239 -19.22 -26.43 -14.95
N GLU A 240 -19.01 -26.27 -16.25
CA GLU A 240 -17.99 -26.99 -17.01
C GLU A 240 -16.56 -26.57 -16.65
N VAL A 241 -16.35 -25.34 -16.18
CA VAL A 241 -15.04 -24.87 -15.67
C VAL A 241 -14.85 -25.31 -14.22
N MET A 242 -15.92 -25.22 -13.42
CA MET A 242 -15.91 -25.54 -11.99
C MET A 242 -16.31 -26.98 -11.68
N TYR A 243 -16.28 -27.89 -12.65
CA TYR A 243 -16.75 -29.27 -12.45
C TYR A 243 -15.98 -30.01 -11.33
N ALA A 244 -14.71 -29.67 -11.12
CA ALA A 244 -13.91 -30.19 -10.02
C ALA A 244 -14.43 -29.72 -8.64
N TRP A 245 -15.23 -28.66 -8.60
CA TRP A 245 -15.94 -28.09 -7.44
C TRP A 245 -17.45 -28.44 -7.45
N GLU A 246 -17.88 -29.37 -8.30
CA GLU A 246 -19.26 -29.89 -8.48
C GLU A 246 -20.28 -28.90 -9.04
N HIS A 247 -20.09 -27.58 -8.89
CA HIS A 247 -21.03 -26.57 -9.38
C HIS A 247 -20.33 -25.26 -9.77
N GLY A 248 -20.96 -24.53 -10.69
CA GLY A 248 -20.59 -23.15 -11.01
C GLY A 248 -20.86 -22.22 -9.82
N PHE A 249 -19.96 -21.28 -9.58
CA PHE A 249 -20.05 -20.36 -8.46
C PHE A 249 -21.07 -19.25 -8.72
N THR A 250 -21.83 -18.89 -7.69
CA THR A 250 -22.72 -17.73 -7.76
C THR A 250 -21.92 -16.42 -7.61
N LYS A 251 -22.56 -15.29 -7.91
CA LYS A 251 -22.00 -13.94 -7.64
C LYS A 251 -21.57 -13.77 -6.17
N LYS A 252 -22.26 -14.41 -5.22
CA LYS A 252 -21.91 -14.36 -3.79
C LYS A 252 -20.64 -15.15 -3.51
N ASP A 253 -20.47 -16.31 -4.15
CA ASP A 253 -19.31 -17.18 -3.96
C ASP A 253 -18.05 -16.58 -4.57
N VAL A 254 -18.14 -16.01 -5.78
CA VAL A 254 -17.03 -15.29 -6.40
C VAL A 254 -16.62 -14.06 -5.59
N ARG A 255 -17.58 -13.31 -5.03
CA ARG A 255 -17.24 -12.19 -4.12
C ARG A 255 -16.49 -12.68 -2.87
N LYS A 256 -16.93 -13.77 -2.25
CA LYS A 256 -16.22 -14.39 -1.11
C LYS A 256 -14.83 -14.87 -1.54
N TRP A 257 -14.72 -15.44 -2.73
CA TRP A 257 -13.45 -15.90 -3.30
C TRP A 257 -12.44 -14.76 -3.44
N ILE A 258 -12.85 -13.64 -4.06
CA ILE A 258 -12.01 -12.44 -4.21
C ILE A 258 -11.57 -11.92 -2.83
N ASN A 259 -12.50 -11.79 -1.89
CA ASN A 259 -12.18 -11.32 -0.54
C ASN A 259 -11.15 -12.23 0.16
N ARG A 260 -11.24 -13.56 -0.02
CA ARG A 260 -10.23 -14.49 0.51
C ARG A 260 -8.86 -14.26 -0.10
N GLN A 261 -8.76 -14.01 -1.41
CA GLN A 261 -7.47 -13.71 -2.04
C GLN A 261 -6.88 -12.39 -1.53
N LEU A 262 -7.71 -11.35 -1.38
CA LEU A 262 -7.27 -10.07 -0.82
C LEU A 262 -6.75 -10.20 0.62
N ILE A 263 -7.36 -11.08 1.43
CA ILE A 263 -6.88 -11.40 2.78
C ILE A 263 -5.55 -12.14 2.71
N ARG A 264 -5.43 -13.17 1.85
CA ARG A 264 -4.20 -13.94 1.66
C ARG A 264 -3.02 -13.06 1.23
N TYR A 265 -3.22 -12.13 0.30
CA TYR A 265 -2.14 -11.19 -0.08
C TYR A 265 -1.63 -10.36 1.10
N ARG A 266 -2.50 -10.01 2.05
CA ARG A 266 -2.11 -9.24 3.24
C ARG A 266 -1.44 -10.10 4.31
N LYS A 267 -1.95 -11.32 4.50
CA LYS A 267 -1.53 -12.21 5.59
C LYS A 267 -0.30 -13.05 5.20
N ASP A 268 -0.36 -13.64 4.02
CA ASP A 268 0.56 -14.66 3.54
C ASP A 268 1.49 -14.12 2.44
N GLY A 269 1.21 -12.93 1.88
CA GLY A 269 2.00 -12.30 0.81
C GLY A 269 1.63 -12.75 -0.60
N PHE A 270 1.03 -13.94 -0.74
CA PHE A 270 0.61 -14.55 -2.00
C PHE A 270 -0.82 -15.09 -1.94
N GLY A 271 -1.35 -15.53 -3.09
CA GLY A 271 -2.71 -16.06 -3.24
C GLY A 271 -2.92 -16.52 -4.68
N TYR A 272 -4.17 -16.74 -5.08
CA TYR A 272 -4.50 -16.87 -6.50
C TYR A 272 -4.40 -15.51 -7.18
N PHE A 273 -3.71 -15.42 -8.30
CA PHE A 273 -3.53 -14.23 -9.11
C PHE A 273 -4.38 -14.31 -10.38
N ALA A 274 -4.82 -13.16 -10.90
CA ALA A 274 -5.48 -13.07 -12.19
C ALA A 274 -4.47 -13.35 -13.31
N VAL A 275 -4.86 -14.20 -14.26
CA VAL A 275 -4.07 -14.52 -15.45
C VAL A 275 -4.65 -13.73 -16.62
N ILE A 276 -3.87 -12.78 -17.14
CA ILE A 276 -4.25 -11.91 -18.26
C ILE A 276 -3.50 -12.35 -19.51
N LEU A 277 -4.22 -12.56 -20.62
CA LEU A 277 -3.61 -12.83 -21.92
C LEU A 277 -3.09 -11.52 -22.51
N LYS A 278 -1.77 -11.42 -22.75
CA LYS A 278 -1.13 -10.18 -23.20
C LYS A 278 -1.68 -9.67 -24.54
N GLU A 279 -1.97 -10.57 -25.46
CA GLU A 279 -2.46 -10.23 -26.81
C GLU A 279 -3.79 -9.48 -26.79
N SER A 280 -4.74 -9.89 -25.95
CA SER A 280 -6.09 -9.33 -25.91
C SER A 280 -6.35 -8.43 -24.70
N GLY A 281 -5.49 -8.47 -23.68
CA GLY A 281 -5.74 -7.86 -22.37
C GLY A 281 -6.85 -8.55 -21.56
N ALA A 282 -7.37 -9.69 -22.03
CA ALA A 282 -8.46 -10.39 -21.37
C ALA A 282 -8.00 -11.15 -20.12
N LEU A 283 -8.81 -11.11 -19.06
CA LEU A 283 -8.65 -12.02 -17.92
C LEU A 283 -9.16 -13.40 -18.34
N ILE A 284 -8.25 -14.37 -18.45
CA ILE A 284 -8.55 -15.72 -18.95
C ILE A 284 -8.63 -16.76 -17.83
N GLY A 285 -8.36 -16.38 -16.58
CA GLY A 285 -8.49 -17.23 -15.42
C GLY A 285 -7.69 -16.74 -14.22
N GLN A 286 -7.31 -17.68 -13.37
CA GLN A 286 -6.45 -17.45 -12.21
C GLN A 286 -5.47 -18.61 -12.00
N ALA A 287 -4.32 -18.29 -11.43
CA ALA A 287 -3.29 -19.25 -11.02
C ALA A 287 -2.52 -18.68 -9.83
N GLY A 288 -2.04 -19.53 -8.94
CA GLY A 288 -1.24 -19.06 -7.81
C GLY A 288 -1.09 -20.09 -6.71
N LEU A 289 -0.68 -19.58 -5.56
CA LEU A 289 -0.26 -20.37 -4.41
C LEU A 289 -1.20 -20.11 -3.24
N MET A 290 -1.38 -21.09 -2.36
CA MET A 290 -2.08 -20.89 -1.11
C MET A 290 -1.55 -21.78 0.00
N ASN A 291 -1.46 -21.24 1.22
CA ASN A 291 -1.24 -22.04 2.41
C ASN A 291 -2.44 -22.99 2.60
N SER A 292 -2.14 -24.25 2.89
CA SER A 292 -3.11 -25.32 3.09
C SER A 292 -2.60 -26.34 4.10
N THR A 293 -3.48 -27.26 4.48
CA THR A 293 -3.17 -28.37 5.37
C THR A 293 -3.54 -29.67 4.67
N LEU A 294 -2.53 -30.44 4.27
CA LEU A 294 -2.70 -31.74 3.62
C LEU A 294 -2.29 -32.85 4.59
N ASN A 295 -3.22 -33.77 4.89
CA ASN A 295 -3.01 -34.87 5.85
C ASN A 295 -2.44 -34.39 7.21
N GLY A 296 -2.88 -33.22 7.68
CA GLY A 296 -2.45 -32.63 8.95
C GLY A 296 -1.14 -31.82 8.88
N ASN A 297 -0.47 -31.76 7.73
CA ASN A 297 0.76 -31.01 7.55
C ASN A 297 0.51 -29.68 6.83
N GLU A 298 1.06 -28.60 7.36
CA GLU A 298 1.05 -27.31 6.67
C GLU A 298 1.94 -27.37 5.41
N THR A 299 1.39 -26.89 4.30
CA THR A 299 2.07 -26.87 3.00
C THR A 299 1.56 -25.71 2.16
N VAL A 300 2.27 -25.43 1.06
CA VAL A 300 1.83 -24.48 0.03
C VAL A 300 1.33 -25.27 -1.16
N GLU A 301 0.09 -25.01 -1.56
CA GLU A 301 -0.53 -25.62 -2.72
C GLU A 301 -0.54 -24.69 -3.92
N LEU A 302 -0.19 -25.24 -5.09
CA LEU A 302 -0.42 -24.66 -6.40
C LEU A 302 -1.84 -24.99 -6.88
N GLY A 303 -2.53 -23.99 -7.41
CA GLY A 303 -3.80 -24.20 -8.09
C GLY A 303 -4.02 -23.22 -9.23
N TYR A 304 -4.90 -23.59 -10.15
CA TYR A 304 -5.25 -22.78 -11.32
C TYR A 304 -6.64 -23.15 -11.84
N ILE A 305 -7.34 -22.14 -12.36
CA ILE A 305 -8.65 -22.26 -12.99
C ILE A 305 -8.62 -21.35 -14.22
N LEU A 306 -8.72 -21.92 -15.41
CA LEU A 306 -8.80 -21.16 -16.66
C LEU A 306 -10.17 -21.32 -17.30
N ASP A 307 -10.60 -20.29 -18.02
CA ASP A 307 -11.79 -20.34 -18.85
C ASP A 307 -11.64 -21.40 -19.96
N ASN A 308 -12.70 -22.18 -20.18
CA ASN A 308 -12.74 -23.27 -21.14
C ASN A 308 -12.46 -22.84 -22.58
N THR A 309 -12.76 -21.59 -22.94
CA THR A 309 -12.45 -21.02 -24.26
C THR A 309 -10.94 -20.93 -24.54
N TYR A 310 -10.10 -20.95 -23.51
CA TYR A 310 -8.64 -20.84 -23.63
C TYR A 310 -7.91 -22.16 -23.32
N TRP A 311 -8.64 -23.25 -23.07
CA TRP A 311 -8.02 -24.56 -22.84
C TRP A 311 -7.26 -25.06 -24.08
N HIS A 312 -6.38 -26.05 -23.87
CA HIS A 312 -5.56 -26.68 -24.93
C HIS A 312 -4.55 -25.77 -25.66
N ASN A 313 -4.44 -24.48 -25.28
CA ASN A 313 -3.43 -23.55 -25.79
C ASN A 313 -2.12 -23.50 -24.96
N GLY A 314 -2.04 -24.34 -23.92
CA GLY A 314 -0.87 -24.43 -23.03
C GLY A 314 -0.82 -23.36 -21.91
N TYR A 315 -1.77 -22.42 -21.86
CA TYR A 315 -1.76 -21.34 -20.85
C TYR A 315 -1.81 -21.84 -19.41
N GLY A 316 -2.52 -22.95 -19.13
CA GLY A 316 -2.56 -23.52 -17.78
C GLY A 316 -1.19 -24.00 -17.32
N THR A 317 -0.45 -24.69 -18.19
CA THR A 317 0.92 -25.13 -17.90
C THR A 317 1.87 -23.94 -17.78
N GLU A 318 1.74 -22.92 -18.63
CA GLU A 318 2.55 -21.70 -18.58
C GLU A 318 2.35 -20.93 -17.27
N ALA A 319 1.09 -20.69 -16.87
CA ALA A 319 0.77 -19.98 -15.63
C ALA A 319 1.22 -20.78 -14.39
N ALA A 320 0.99 -22.09 -14.38
CA ALA A 320 1.41 -22.98 -13.30
C ALA A 320 2.94 -23.04 -13.17
N ARG A 321 3.68 -23.07 -14.29
CA ARG A 321 5.14 -22.99 -14.29
C ARG A 321 5.64 -21.69 -13.67
N ALA A 322 5.09 -20.55 -14.10
CA ALA A 322 5.46 -19.25 -13.54
C ALA A 322 5.22 -19.20 -12.03
N CYS A 323 4.10 -19.77 -11.55
CA CYS A 323 3.82 -19.84 -10.11
C CYS A 323 4.83 -20.71 -9.35
N LEU A 324 5.33 -21.81 -9.93
CA LEU A 324 6.39 -22.64 -9.34
C LEU A 324 7.73 -21.91 -9.33
N GLU A 325 8.08 -21.22 -10.41
CA GLU A 325 9.29 -20.39 -10.47
C GLU A 325 9.26 -19.28 -9.43
N TYR A 326 8.11 -18.62 -9.27
CA TYR A 326 7.88 -17.65 -8.20
C TYR A 326 7.98 -18.27 -6.80
N ALA A 327 7.39 -19.44 -6.60
CA ALA A 327 7.46 -20.17 -5.33
C ALA A 327 8.90 -20.51 -4.92
N PHE A 328 9.73 -20.95 -5.87
CA PHE A 328 11.08 -21.42 -5.60
C PHE A 328 12.14 -20.32 -5.67
N GLY A 329 11.90 -19.27 -6.45
CA GLY A 329 12.79 -18.11 -6.58
C GLY A 329 12.49 -17.07 -5.52
N GLU A 330 11.37 -16.37 -5.65
CA GLU A 330 11.03 -15.21 -4.82
C GLU A 330 10.58 -15.59 -3.40
N LEU A 331 9.84 -16.70 -3.26
CA LEU A 331 9.37 -17.18 -1.95
C LEU A 331 10.33 -18.17 -1.29
N GLU A 332 11.40 -18.59 -1.98
CA GLU A 332 12.42 -19.54 -1.52
C GLU A 332 11.85 -20.84 -0.92
N LEU A 333 10.67 -21.28 -1.39
CA LEU A 333 10.03 -22.49 -0.88
C LEU A 333 10.86 -23.73 -1.27
N LYS A 334 10.87 -24.72 -0.38
CA LYS A 334 11.54 -26.01 -0.66
C LYS A 334 10.65 -26.95 -1.46
N THR A 335 9.35 -26.93 -1.16
CA THR A 335 8.37 -27.83 -1.76
C THR A 335 7.07 -27.09 -2.03
N VAL A 336 6.38 -27.48 -3.10
CA VAL A 336 5.03 -27.03 -3.43
C VAL A 336 4.19 -28.25 -3.76
N CYS A 337 3.01 -28.35 -3.17
CA CYS A 337 2.07 -29.44 -3.41
C CYS A 337 0.97 -29.03 -4.41
N CYS A 338 0.23 -30.00 -4.92
CA CYS A 338 -0.99 -29.77 -5.66
C CYS A 338 -1.96 -30.92 -5.37
N SER A 339 -3.12 -30.60 -4.78
CA SER A 339 -4.22 -31.56 -4.61
C SER A 339 -5.15 -31.55 -5.81
N ILE A 340 -5.37 -32.72 -6.41
CA ILE A 340 -6.11 -32.86 -7.67
C ILE A 340 -7.07 -34.05 -7.60
N ARG A 341 -8.32 -33.86 -8.00
CA ARG A 341 -9.26 -34.96 -8.17
C ARG A 341 -8.77 -35.98 -9.21
N PRO A 342 -8.90 -37.30 -8.96
CA PRO A 342 -8.52 -38.33 -9.95
C PRO A 342 -9.20 -38.16 -11.31
N GLU A 343 -10.43 -37.62 -11.34
CA GLU A 343 -11.17 -37.41 -12.58
C GLU A 343 -10.67 -36.20 -13.39
N ASN A 344 -9.89 -35.30 -12.78
CA ASN A 344 -9.36 -34.10 -13.43
C ASN A 344 -8.05 -34.41 -14.18
N VAL A 345 -8.19 -35.22 -15.24
CA VAL A 345 -7.08 -35.66 -16.10
C VAL A 345 -6.30 -34.49 -16.71
N ALA A 346 -6.99 -33.37 -16.99
CA ALA A 346 -6.35 -32.18 -17.54
C ALA A 346 -5.34 -31.56 -16.55
N SER A 347 -5.72 -31.44 -15.28
CA SER A 347 -4.85 -30.92 -14.22
C SER A 347 -3.69 -31.87 -13.90
N ILE A 348 -3.95 -33.19 -13.90
CA ILE A 348 -2.89 -34.21 -13.74
C ILE A 348 -1.81 -34.05 -14.82
N ARG A 349 -2.22 -33.95 -16.09
CA ARG A 349 -1.27 -33.74 -17.20
C ARG A 349 -0.47 -32.45 -17.08
N VAL A 350 -1.04 -31.40 -16.50
CA VAL A 350 -0.31 -30.14 -16.28
C VAL A 350 0.78 -30.35 -15.23
N VAL A 351 0.47 -30.94 -14.07
CA VAL A 351 1.48 -31.13 -13.01
C VAL A 351 2.56 -32.13 -13.40
N GLU A 352 2.21 -33.18 -14.15
CA GLU A 352 3.19 -34.14 -14.70
C GLU A 352 4.16 -33.45 -15.68
N ARG A 353 3.66 -32.55 -16.55
CA ARG A 353 4.52 -31.76 -17.46
C ARG A 353 5.44 -30.78 -16.73
N LEU A 354 5.09 -30.40 -15.51
CA LEU A 354 5.92 -29.57 -14.64
C LEU A 354 6.91 -30.41 -13.82
N GLY A 355 6.92 -31.73 -14.00
CA GLY A 355 7.80 -32.65 -13.28
C GLY A 355 7.38 -32.91 -11.84
N MET A 356 6.14 -32.58 -11.47
CA MET A 356 5.62 -32.93 -10.14
C MET A 356 5.35 -34.44 -10.07
N THR A 357 5.61 -35.05 -8.92
CA THR A 357 5.43 -36.48 -8.70
C THR A 357 4.29 -36.75 -7.73
N LEU A 358 3.49 -37.78 -8.00
CA LEU A 358 2.47 -38.27 -7.07
C LEU A 358 3.16 -38.79 -5.80
N CYS A 359 2.79 -38.27 -4.64
CA CYS A 359 3.40 -38.68 -3.37
C CYS A 359 2.40 -39.22 -2.34
N ASP A 360 1.14 -38.81 -2.39
CA ASP A 360 0.13 -39.23 -1.41
C ASP A 360 -1.30 -39.03 -1.94
N ASN A 361 -2.31 -39.38 -1.15
CA ASN A 361 -3.73 -39.10 -1.39
C ASN A 361 -4.39 -38.54 -0.14
N HIS A 362 -5.47 -37.79 -0.31
CA HIS A 362 -6.32 -37.36 0.80
C HIS A 362 -7.77 -37.21 0.35
N THR A 363 -8.68 -37.09 1.30
CA THR A 363 -10.11 -36.84 1.03
C THR A 363 -10.50 -35.47 1.56
N ILE A 364 -11.04 -34.63 0.68
CA ILE A 364 -11.65 -33.37 1.05
C ILE A 364 -13.15 -33.61 1.22
N ILE A 365 -13.72 -33.16 2.34
CA ILE A 365 -15.16 -33.12 2.53
C ILE A 365 -15.66 -31.76 2.05
N TYR A 366 -16.46 -31.76 0.99
CA TYR A 366 -17.03 -30.54 0.42
C TYR A 366 -18.53 -30.73 0.17
N ASN A 367 -19.35 -29.84 0.73
CA ASN A 367 -20.82 -29.96 0.71
C ASN A 367 -21.31 -31.38 1.11
N GLU A 368 -20.77 -31.91 2.21
CA GLU A 368 -21.09 -33.25 2.74
C GLU A 368 -20.71 -34.43 1.83
N LYS A 369 -20.03 -34.16 0.71
CA LYS A 369 -19.51 -35.16 -0.21
C LYS A 369 -18.03 -35.41 0.04
N GLU A 370 -17.66 -36.68 0.13
CA GLU A 370 -16.27 -37.10 0.11
C GLU A 370 -15.71 -36.98 -1.30
N MET A 371 -14.63 -36.20 -1.44
CA MET A 371 -13.97 -35.95 -2.69
C MET A 371 -12.52 -36.44 -2.58
N PRO A 372 -12.20 -37.64 -3.10
CA PRO A 372 -10.84 -38.13 -3.10
C PRO A 372 -9.96 -37.26 -4.00
N HIS A 373 -8.74 -37.00 -3.56
CA HIS A 373 -7.74 -36.21 -4.26
C HIS A 373 -6.37 -36.88 -4.15
N GLN A 374 -5.62 -36.77 -5.24
CA GLN A 374 -4.21 -37.14 -5.36
C GLN A 374 -3.35 -35.93 -5.03
N ILE A 375 -2.27 -36.14 -4.26
CA ILE A 375 -1.32 -35.11 -3.88
C ILE A 375 -0.05 -35.28 -4.72
N TYR A 376 0.25 -34.28 -5.52
CA TYR A 376 1.50 -34.17 -6.28
C TYR A 376 2.44 -33.19 -5.59
N VAL A 377 3.75 -33.41 -5.67
CA VAL A 377 4.77 -32.56 -5.08
C VAL A 377 5.83 -32.14 -6.09
N ALA A 378 6.24 -30.88 -6.03
CA ALA A 378 7.43 -30.34 -6.66
C ALA A 378 8.45 -30.00 -5.57
N THR A 379 9.72 -30.32 -5.80
CA THR A 379 10.82 -29.98 -4.90
C THR A 379 11.82 -29.09 -5.64
N ASN A 380 12.29 -28.04 -4.97
CA ASN A 380 13.31 -27.16 -5.53
C ASN A 380 14.64 -27.91 -5.66
N SER A 381 15.01 -28.30 -6.87
CA SER A 381 16.24 -29.06 -7.15
C SER A 381 17.53 -28.26 -6.96
N LYS A 382 17.45 -26.93 -6.78
CA LYS A 382 18.61 -26.09 -6.43
C LYS A 382 19.03 -26.19 -4.96
N SER A 383 18.27 -26.90 -4.12
CA SER A 383 18.54 -27.05 -2.68
C SER A 383 19.69 -28.00 -2.33
N TYR A 384 20.23 -28.74 -3.31
CA TYR A 384 21.15 -29.88 -3.08
C TYR A 384 22.57 -29.68 -3.63
N ILE A 385 22.94 -28.46 -4.05
CA ILE A 385 24.33 -28.13 -4.37
C ILE A 385 24.88 -27.30 -3.21
N LEU A 386 25.31 -27.99 -2.16
CA LEU A 386 26.16 -27.44 -1.09
C LEU A 386 27.62 -27.84 -1.34
#